data_AF-A0A356U9J9-F1
#
_entry.id   AF-A0A356U9J9-F1
#
_cell.length_a   1.000
_cell.length_b   1.000
_cell.length_c   1.000
_cell.angle_alpha   90.00
_cell.angle_beta   90.00
_cell.angle_gamma   90.00
#
_symmetry.space_group_name_H-M   'P 1'
#
loop_
_entity.id
_entity.type
_entity.pdbx_description
1 polymer ?
#
loop_
_entity_poly.entity_id
_entity_poly.type
_entity_poly.pdbx_seq_one_letter_code
_entity_poly.pdbx_strand_id
1 'polypeptide(L)' 'TVLQKTSEAGMAELILITHKVREQDLRDSLTDLKGMSIVGAINNVIRLEGSEAE' A
#
# COMPACT_ATOMS: atom_id res chain seq x y z
N THR A 1 3.71 8.14 -4.21
CA THR A 1 3.22 7.88 -5.58
C THR A 1 2.24 6.72 -5.55
N VAL A 2 1.19 6.76 -6.36
CA VAL A 2 0.24 5.65 -6.52
C VAL A 2 0.29 5.18 -7.97
N LEU A 3 0.37 3.87 -8.18
CA LEU A 3 0.35 3.24 -9.50
C LEU A 3 -0.79 2.22 -9.53
N GLN A 4 -1.65 2.32 -10.53
CA GLN A 4 -2.66 1.30 -10.82
C GLN A 4 -2.18 0.49 -12.02
N LYS A 5 -1.96 -0.82 -11.85
CA LYS A 5 -1.31 -1.65 -12.88
C LYS A 5 -2.33 -2.36 -13.76
N THR A 6 -3.23 -3.11 -13.16
CA THR A 6 -4.25 -3.89 -13.87
C THR A 6 -5.60 -3.80 -13.18
N SER A 7 -6.64 -4.24 -13.87
CA SER A 7 -7.95 -4.49 -13.29
C SER A 7 -8.40 -5.87 -13.72
N GLU A 8 -8.69 -6.75 -12.77
CA GLU A 8 -9.18 -8.10 -13.02
C GLU A 8 -10.43 -8.37 -12.18
N ALA A 9 -11.44 -9.01 -12.78
CA ALA A 9 -12.69 -9.39 -12.11
C ALA A 9 -13.43 -8.25 -11.38
N GLY A 10 -13.30 -7.00 -11.86
CA GLY A 10 -13.91 -5.82 -11.23
C GLY A 10 -13.13 -5.23 -10.06
N MET A 11 -11.93 -5.75 -9.78
CA MET A 11 -11.02 -5.24 -8.75
C MET A 11 -9.80 -4.58 -9.41
N ALA A 12 -9.34 -3.48 -8.85
CA ALA A 12 -8.14 -2.79 -9.31
C ALA A 12 -6.92 -3.19 -8.48
N GLU A 13 -5.79 -3.41 -9.14
CA GLU A 13 -4.51 -3.58 -8.46
C GLU A 13 -3.84 -2.23 -8.22
N LEU A 14 -3.68 -1.86 -6.96
CA LEU A 14 -3.03 -0.63 -6.53
C LEU A 14 -1.67 -0.90 -5.88
N ILE A 15 -0.66 -0.17 -6.31
CA ILE A 15 0.66 -0.11 -5.70
C ILE A 15 0.82 1.28 -5.09
N LEU A 16 1.02 1.33 -3.77
CA LEU A 16 1.22 2.57 -3.03
C LEU A 16 2.67 2.68 -2.57
N ILE A 17 3.30 3.80 -2.90
CA ILE A 17 4.63 4.18 -2.39
C ILE A 17 4.42 5.37 -1.46
N THR A 18 4.59 5.13 -0.16
CA THR A 18 4.45 6.15 0.89
C THR A 18 5.70 7.02 0.99
N HIS A 19 5.55 8.19 1.61
CA HIS A 19 6.71 8.94 2.08
C HIS A 19 7.29 8.26 3.33
N LYS A 20 8.41 8.76 3.86
CA LYS A 20 8.96 8.29 5.14
C LYS A 20 7.94 8.56 6.25
N VAL A 21 7.47 7.50 6.88
CA VAL A 21 6.47 7.51 7.95
C VAL A 21 6.95 6.64 9.10
N ARG A 22 6.34 6.80 10.28
CA ARG A 22 6.59 5.86 11.37
C ARG A 22 5.97 4.51 11.02
N GLU A 23 6.69 3.44 11.33
CA GLU A 23 6.22 2.07 11.08
C GLU A 23 4.87 1.80 11.74
N GLN A 24 4.63 2.36 12.93
CA GLN A 24 3.35 2.20 13.64
C GLN A 24 2.20 2.80 12.83
N ASP A 25 2.33 4.04 12.36
CA ASP A 25 1.30 4.74 11.59
C ASP A 25 0.96 3.98 10.29
N LEU A 26 1.97 3.37 9.65
CA LEU A 26 1.77 2.53 8.46
C LEU A 26 1.00 1.24 8.81
N ARG A 27 1.35 0.57 9.90
CA ARG A 27 0.68 -0.66 10.35
C ARG A 27 -0.77 -0.43 10.76
N ASP A 28 -1.03 0.68 11.43
CA ASP A 28 -2.38 1.08 11.82
C ASP A 28 -3.22 1.33 10.57
N SER A 29 -2.70 2.09 9.61
CA SER A 29 -3.36 2.33 8.32
C SER A 29 -3.62 1.03 7.53
N LEU A 30 -2.67 0.08 7.54
CA LEU A 30 -2.85 -1.22 6.90
C LEU A 30 -3.92 -2.08 7.59
N THR A 31 -4.10 -1.91 8.90
CA THR A 31 -5.15 -2.61 9.66
C THR A 31 -6.53 -2.09 9.26
N ASP A 32 -6.66 -0.77 9.14
CA ASP A 32 -7.90 -0.14 8.67
C ASP A 32 -8.22 -0.55 7.23
N LEU A 33 -7.24 -0.50 6.32
CA LEU A 33 -7.41 -0.90 4.92
C LEU A 33 -7.86 -2.36 4.78
N LYS A 34 -7.35 -3.27 5.63
CA LYS A 34 -7.81 -4.67 5.65
C LYS A 34 -9.25 -4.84 6.10
N GLY A 35 -9.76 -3.92 6.93
CA GLY A 35 -11.14 -3.94 7.39
C GLY A 35 -12.15 -3.35 6.40
N MET A 36 -11.69 -2.67 5.35
CA MET A 36 -12.57 -2.03 4.38
C MET A 36 -13.16 -3.04 3.39
N SER A 37 -14.49 -2.99 3.21
CA SER A 37 -15.20 -3.89 2.28
C SER A 37 -14.81 -3.74 0.81
N ILE A 38 -14.17 -2.62 0.44
CA ILE A 38 -13.68 -2.35 -0.92
C ILE A 38 -12.29 -2.97 -1.19
N VAL A 39 -11.57 -3.38 -0.15
CA VAL A 39 -10.24 -3.96 -0.26
C VAL A 39 -10.37 -5.48 -0.26
N GLY A 40 -10.11 -6.11 -1.40
CA GLY A 40 -10.16 -7.57 -1.51
C GLY A 40 -9.00 -8.25 -0.75
N ALA A 41 -7.77 -7.78 -0.99
CA ALA A 41 -6.59 -8.30 -0.32
C ALA A 41 -5.44 -7.28 -0.36
N ILE A 42 -4.56 -7.34 0.65
CA ILE A 42 -3.24 -6.70 0.62
C ILE A 42 -2.20 -7.80 0.38
N ASN A 43 -1.72 -7.89 -0.87
CA ASN A 43 -0.85 -8.98 -1.28
C ASN A 43 0.58 -8.85 -0.73
N ASN A 44 1.15 -7.64 -0.76
CA ASN A 44 2.55 -7.41 -0.41
C ASN A 44 2.72 -6.09 0.36
N VAL A 45 3.60 -6.12 1.34
CA VAL A 45 4.09 -4.94 2.06
C VAL A 45 5.62 -5.03 2.06
N ILE A 46 6.27 -4.10 1.37
CA ILE A 46 7.72 -4.10 1.18
C ILE A 46 8.26 -2.78 1.71
N ARG A 47 9.26 -2.86 2.61
CA ARG A 47 9.95 -1.67 3.11
C ARG A 47 10.95 -1.19 2.06
N LEU A 48 10.89 0.10 1.76
CA LEU A 48 11.83 0.77 0.88
C LEU A 48 12.87 1.50 1.73
N GLU A 49 14.13 1.15 1.57
CA GLU A 49 15.30 1.76 2.23
C GLU A 49 16.21 2.39 1.17
N GLY A 50 16.95 3.44 1.52
CA GLY A 50 17.92 4.07 0.61
C GLY A 50 17.31 4.86 -0.54
N SER A 51 16.04 5.27 -0.44
CA SER A 51 15.35 6.13 -1.41
C SER A 51 15.53 7.63 -1.14
N GLU A 52 16.29 7.99 -0.11
CA GLU A 52 16.77 9.36 0.10
C GLU A 52 17.86 9.61 -0.94
N ALA A 53 17.62 10.54 -1.88
CA ALA A 53 18.67 11.04 -2.75
C ALA A 53 19.74 11.71 -1.87
N GLU A 54 21.02 11.34 -2.05
CA GLU A 54 22.16 12.07 -1.48
C GLU A 54 22.15 13.56 -1.89
#